data_AF-A0A9W4W4P1-F1
#
_entry.id   AF-A0A9W4W4P1-F1
#
_cell.length_a   1.000
_cell.length_b   1.000
_cell.length_c   1.000
_cell.angle_alpha   90.00
_cell.angle_beta   90.00
_cell.angle_gamma   90.00
#
_symmetry.space_group_name_H-M   'P 1'
#
loop_
_entity.id
_entity.type
_entity.pdbx_description
1 polymer ?
#
loop_
_entity_poly.entity_id
_entity_poly.type
_entity_poly.pdbx_seq_one_letter_code
_entity_poly.pdbx_strand_id
1 'polypeptide(L)'
;IRDGEVAFSVLFSDIGKKFYAKQGWHPYESAHLSFPPQPRAEGQKEGSKAKPVGYHELAELSHVDEKLLRARLSKESKGSKTRVSLLPDIDAILWHLMREDFMTKHIFGKTPTVRGAVVGERGERVWAVWTRGYYGGLKKPEGNTMHVLRLVMENENSSDEYVQEAIHELLTLARAEAAEWKSNNIELWNPDSRVRGLIEKAGIPHEFVERETDSIASLMFYGDGDVEWVLNEKFGWC
;
A
#
# COMPACT_ATOMS: atom_id res chain seq x y z
N ILE A 1 -13.42 -17.79 -18.96
CA ILE A 1 -12.03 -18.08 -18.55
C ILE A 1 -12.01 -19.49 -17.98
N ARG A 2 -11.26 -20.41 -18.60
CA ARG A 2 -11.12 -21.80 -18.13
C ARG A 2 -10.05 -21.88 -17.05
N ASP A 3 -10.07 -22.97 -16.28
CA ASP A 3 -9.01 -23.24 -15.31
C ASP A 3 -7.65 -23.34 -16.02
N GLY A 4 -6.63 -22.63 -15.50
CA GLY A 4 -5.30 -22.51 -16.11
C GLY A 4 -5.13 -21.43 -17.19
N GLU A 5 -6.18 -20.71 -17.60
CA GLU A 5 -6.05 -19.55 -18.51
C GLU A 5 -5.74 -18.26 -17.75
N VAL A 6 -4.95 -17.38 -18.36
CA VAL A 6 -4.71 -16.04 -17.81
C VAL A 6 -6.03 -15.24 -17.83
N ALA A 7 -6.49 -14.79 -16.66
CA ALA A 7 -7.76 -14.08 -16.52
C ALA A 7 -7.66 -12.60 -16.91
N PHE A 8 -6.55 -11.95 -16.58
CA PHE A 8 -6.27 -10.55 -16.88
C PHE A 8 -4.77 -10.29 -16.84
N SER A 9 -4.34 -9.16 -17.40
CA SER A 9 -3.00 -8.60 -17.19
C SER A 9 -3.11 -7.17 -16.69
N VAL A 10 -2.08 -6.70 -15.99
CA VAL A 10 -1.98 -5.32 -15.53
C VAL A 10 -0.67 -4.70 -15.97
N LEU A 11 -0.67 -3.38 -16.12
CA LEU A 11 0.52 -2.57 -16.31
C LEU A 11 0.36 -1.24 -15.58
N PHE A 12 1.48 -0.54 -15.41
CA PHE A 12 1.51 0.80 -14.85
C PHE A 12 2.13 1.73 -15.89
N SER A 13 1.30 2.56 -16.53
CA SER A 13 1.71 3.41 -17.64
C SER A 13 2.40 4.67 -17.14
N ASP A 14 3.63 4.91 -17.60
CA ASP A 14 4.37 6.17 -17.41
C ASP A 14 4.21 7.15 -18.60
N ILE A 15 3.21 6.92 -19.44
CA ILE A 15 2.86 7.77 -20.60
C ILE A 15 1.37 8.15 -20.60
N GLY A 16 0.77 8.13 -19.42
CA GLY A 16 -0.60 8.53 -19.15
C GLY A 16 -1.67 7.49 -19.52
N LYS A 17 -2.93 7.91 -19.38
CA LYS A 17 -4.13 7.07 -19.47
C LYS A 17 -4.52 6.62 -20.88
N LYS A 18 -4.00 7.27 -21.93
CA LYS A 18 -4.55 7.14 -23.30
C LYS A 18 -3.89 6.10 -24.17
N PHE A 19 -2.56 5.89 -24.05
CA PHE A 19 -1.82 5.07 -24.99
C PHE A 19 -2.24 3.59 -24.90
N TYR A 20 -2.13 3.00 -23.70
CA TYR A 20 -2.46 1.60 -23.49
C TYR A 20 -3.97 1.31 -23.46
N ALA A 21 -4.79 2.31 -23.14
CA ALA A 21 -6.25 2.20 -23.27
C ALA A 21 -6.70 1.86 -24.70
N LYS A 22 -6.03 2.44 -25.71
CA LYS A 22 -6.28 2.11 -27.13
C LYS A 22 -5.90 0.68 -27.49
N GLN A 23 -5.05 0.05 -26.67
CA GLN A 23 -4.60 -1.34 -26.84
C GLN A 23 -5.39 -2.31 -25.94
N GLY A 24 -6.40 -1.84 -25.19
CA GLY A 24 -7.27 -2.66 -24.34
C GLY A 24 -6.88 -2.73 -22.85
N TRP A 25 -5.82 -2.05 -22.41
CA TRP A 25 -5.55 -1.87 -20.98
C TRP A 25 -6.31 -0.65 -20.47
N HIS A 26 -7.46 -0.90 -19.86
CA HIS A 26 -8.31 0.14 -19.32
C HIS A 26 -7.65 0.80 -18.09
N PRO A 27 -7.56 2.13 -18.03
CA PRO A 27 -7.03 2.82 -16.88
C PRO A 27 -8.02 2.76 -15.71
N TYR A 28 -7.51 2.47 -14.52
CA TYR A 28 -8.25 2.48 -13.26
C TYR A 28 -7.80 3.66 -12.39
N GLU A 29 -8.47 3.83 -11.25
CA GLU A 29 -8.11 4.84 -10.26
C GLU A 29 -6.61 4.80 -9.96
N SER A 30 -5.98 5.96 -10.11
CA SER A 30 -4.54 6.14 -9.93
C SER A 30 -4.32 7.34 -9.04
N ALA A 31 -4.85 7.27 -7.83
CA ALA A 31 -4.74 8.29 -6.80
C ALA A 31 -3.87 7.82 -5.64
N HIS A 32 -3.42 8.76 -4.81
CA HIS A 32 -2.79 8.46 -3.54
C HIS A 32 -2.96 9.59 -2.53
N LEU A 33 -2.84 9.26 -1.26
CA LEU A 33 -2.55 10.23 -0.21
C LEU A 33 -1.03 10.34 -0.05
N SER A 34 -0.52 11.56 -0.08
CA SER A 34 0.89 11.89 0.14
C SER A 34 1.06 12.50 1.54
N PHE A 35 1.95 11.92 2.36
CA PHE A 35 2.23 12.40 3.72
C PHE A 35 3.67 12.91 3.82
N PRO A 36 3.92 14.04 4.50
CA PRO A 36 5.27 14.51 4.73
C PRO A 36 5.95 13.69 5.83
N PRO A 37 7.27 13.44 5.74
CA PRO A 37 8.04 12.84 6.82
C PRO A 37 7.98 13.72 8.07
N GLN A 38 8.09 13.10 9.24
CA GLN A 38 8.12 13.81 10.52
C GLN A 38 9.15 13.15 11.44
N PRO A 39 10.30 13.80 11.71
CA PRO A 39 11.26 13.29 12.68
C PRO A 39 10.61 13.07 14.03
N ARG A 40 11.00 12.00 14.70
CA ARG A 40 10.59 11.73 16.09
C ARG A 40 11.12 12.84 16.98
N ALA A 41 10.28 13.39 17.86
CA ALA A 41 10.75 14.42 18.79
C ALA A 41 11.72 13.82 19.80
N GLU A 42 12.78 14.55 20.14
CA GLU A 42 13.72 14.15 21.19
C GLU A 42 12.96 13.98 22.52
N GLY A 43 13.11 12.80 23.15
CA GLY A 43 12.41 12.47 24.40
C GLY A 43 11.06 11.76 24.26
N GLN A 44 10.52 11.56 23.04
CA GLN A 44 9.36 10.68 22.85
C GLN A 44 9.77 9.21 22.98
N LYS A 45 9.62 8.61 24.17
CA LYS A 45 9.57 7.15 24.32
C LYS A 45 8.43 6.70 25.24
N GLU A 46 7.86 5.56 24.82
CA GLU A 46 6.93 4.65 25.50
C GLU A 46 5.48 5.15 25.62
N GLY A 47 4.65 4.72 24.66
CA GLY A 47 3.22 5.02 24.60
C GLY A 47 2.58 4.69 23.25
N SER A 48 3.37 4.58 22.17
CA SER A 48 2.83 4.21 20.86
C SER A 48 2.26 2.80 20.90
N LYS A 49 1.02 2.66 20.42
CA LYS A 49 0.33 1.38 20.30
C LYS A 49 0.82 0.59 19.08
N ALA A 50 1.49 1.25 18.13
CA ALA A 50 2.06 0.64 16.95
C ALA A 50 3.33 -0.14 17.29
N LYS A 51 3.26 -1.46 17.10
CA LYS A 51 4.41 -2.37 17.18
C LYS A 51 5.06 -2.47 15.79
N PRO A 52 6.38 -2.27 15.67
CA PRO A 52 7.09 -2.45 14.39
C PRO A 52 6.89 -3.85 13.81
N VAL A 53 6.75 -3.93 12.48
CA VAL A 53 6.74 -5.17 11.71
C VAL A 53 8.08 -5.32 11.00
N GLY A 54 8.73 -6.47 11.16
CA GLY A 54 9.90 -6.91 10.42
C GLY A 54 9.60 -8.16 9.59
N TYR A 55 10.64 -8.84 9.11
CA TYR A 55 10.48 -10.05 8.28
C TYR A 55 9.77 -11.21 8.99
N HIS A 56 9.89 -11.31 10.31
CA HIS A 56 9.36 -12.44 11.08
C HIS A 56 7.82 -12.45 11.13
N GLU A 57 7.18 -11.29 11.10
CA GLU A 57 5.73 -11.18 11.17
C GLU A 57 5.06 -11.32 9.79
N LEU A 58 5.79 -11.08 8.68
CA LEU A 58 5.21 -11.00 7.34
C LEU A 58 4.51 -12.28 6.89
N ALA A 59 5.07 -13.45 7.20
CA ALA A 59 4.47 -14.72 6.78
C ALA A 59 3.06 -14.90 7.36
N GLU A 60 2.88 -14.51 8.62
CA GLU A 60 1.59 -14.60 9.28
C GLU A 60 0.62 -13.51 8.79
N LEU A 61 1.10 -12.26 8.67
CA LEU A 61 0.28 -11.14 8.19
C LEU A 61 -0.19 -11.33 6.75
N SER A 62 0.70 -11.73 5.83
CA SER A 62 0.34 -12.03 4.43
C SER A 62 -0.65 -13.19 4.33
N HIS A 63 -0.48 -14.24 5.15
CA HIS A 63 -1.45 -15.35 5.18
C HIS A 63 -2.85 -14.90 5.64
N VAL A 64 -2.91 -14.04 6.66
CA VAL A 64 -4.18 -13.47 7.11
C VAL A 64 -4.79 -12.57 6.03
N ASP A 65 -3.99 -11.70 5.38
CA ASP A 65 -4.47 -10.82 4.31
C ASP A 65 -5.04 -11.61 3.13
N GLU A 66 -4.35 -12.66 2.69
CA GLU A 66 -4.85 -13.55 1.64
C GLU A 66 -6.22 -14.14 2.01
N LYS A 67 -6.39 -14.63 3.24
CA LYS A 67 -7.66 -15.17 3.69
C LYS A 67 -8.78 -14.12 3.69
N LEU A 68 -8.48 -12.91 4.15
CA LEU A 68 -9.41 -11.79 4.16
C LEU A 68 -9.81 -11.37 2.75
N LEU A 69 -8.83 -11.27 1.84
CA LEU A 69 -9.07 -10.95 0.43
C LEU A 69 -9.94 -12.01 -0.24
N ARG A 70 -9.63 -13.31 -0.05
CA ARG A 70 -10.44 -14.41 -0.60
C ARG A 70 -11.89 -14.34 -0.09
N ALA A 71 -12.08 -14.10 1.20
CA ALA A 71 -13.41 -13.92 1.79
C ALA A 71 -14.13 -12.67 1.24
N ARG A 72 -13.40 -11.58 0.99
CA ARG A 72 -13.95 -10.36 0.36
C ARG A 72 -14.38 -10.64 -1.09
N LEU A 73 -13.56 -11.38 -1.84
CA LEU A 73 -13.82 -11.79 -3.23
C LEU A 73 -14.89 -12.87 -3.39
N SER A 74 -15.28 -13.57 -2.31
CA SER A 74 -16.39 -14.54 -2.34
C SER A 74 -17.76 -13.91 -2.04
N LYS A 75 -17.83 -12.69 -1.49
CA LYS A 75 -19.11 -11.95 -1.29
C LYS A 75 -19.78 -11.66 -2.64
N GLU A 76 -21.06 -11.30 -2.71
CA GLU A 76 -21.63 -10.89 -4.01
C GLU A 76 -21.09 -9.50 -4.43
N SER A 77 -20.77 -9.34 -5.73
CA SER A 77 -20.38 -8.04 -6.27
C SER A 77 -21.59 -7.10 -6.35
N LYS A 78 -21.42 -5.83 -6.00
CA LYS A 78 -22.44 -4.82 -6.28
C LYS A 78 -22.47 -4.55 -7.79
N GLY A 79 -23.54 -4.95 -8.48
CA GLY A 79 -23.75 -4.61 -9.89
C GLY A 79 -23.17 -5.58 -10.92
N SER A 80 -23.08 -6.88 -10.59
CA SER A 80 -22.74 -7.97 -11.53
C SER A 80 -21.36 -7.84 -12.21
N LYS A 81 -20.42 -7.08 -11.63
CA LYS A 81 -19.05 -6.96 -12.15
C LYS A 81 -18.18 -8.12 -11.73
N THR A 82 -17.31 -8.57 -12.62
CA THR A 82 -16.27 -9.54 -12.24
C THR A 82 -15.27 -8.85 -11.33
N ARG A 83 -15.00 -9.43 -10.16
CA ARG A 83 -14.00 -8.87 -9.23
C ARG A 83 -12.67 -9.59 -9.41
N VAL A 84 -11.61 -8.82 -9.56
CA VAL A 84 -10.25 -9.34 -9.71
C VAL A 84 -9.32 -8.63 -8.74
N SER A 85 -8.24 -9.30 -8.37
CA SER A 85 -7.19 -8.75 -7.52
C SER A 85 -5.89 -9.48 -7.80
N LEU A 86 -4.76 -8.79 -7.62
CA LEU A 86 -3.48 -9.46 -7.45
C LEU A 86 -3.39 -9.93 -6.01
N LEU A 87 -2.85 -11.12 -5.79
CA LEU A 87 -2.73 -11.67 -4.45
C LEU A 87 -1.55 -10.98 -3.72
N PRO A 88 -1.76 -10.33 -2.55
CA PRO A 88 -0.69 -9.76 -1.74
C PRO A 88 -0.02 -10.84 -0.89
N ASP A 89 0.45 -11.91 -1.55
CA ASP A 89 1.13 -13.00 -0.87
C ASP A 89 2.50 -12.56 -0.33
N ILE A 90 3.13 -13.46 0.42
CA ILE A 90 4.44 -13.18 1.00
C ILE A 90 5.48 -12.90 -0.10
N ASP A 91 5.43 -13.58 -1.23
CA ASP A 91 6.42 -13.41 -2.30
C ASP A 91 6.32 -12.03 -2.94
N ALA A 92 5.10 -11.55 -3.19
CA ALA A 92 4.84 -10.19 -3.66
C ALA A 92 5.42 -9.15 -2.69
N ILE A 93 5.18 -9.30 -1.39
CA ILE A 93 5.71 -8.38 -0.38
C ILE A 93 7.24 -8.48 -0.28
N LEU A 94 7.81 -9.68 -0.26
CA LEU A 94 9.25 -9.90 -0.18
C LEU A 94 9.99 -9.33 -1.39
N TRP A 95 9.43 -9.39 -2.60
CA TRP A 95 10.01 -8.76 -3.78
C TRP A 95 10.35 -7.28 -3.53
N HIS A 96 9.38 -6.51 -3.01
CA HIS A 96 9.56 -5.10 -2.70
C HIS A 96 10.59 -4.85 -1.60
N LEU A 97 10.57 -5.66 -0.53
CA LEU A 97 11.45 -5.47 0.63
C LEU A 97 12.90 -5.90 0.35
N MET A 98 13.09 -6.97 -0.41
CA MET A 98 14.43 -7.41 -0.82
C MET A 98 15.06 -6.44 -1.82
N ARG A 99 14.26 -5.85 -2.71
CA ARG A 99 14.70 -4.74 -3.57
C ARG A 99 15.11 -3.53 -2.73
N GLU A 100 14.34 -3.16 -1.72
CA GLU A 100 14.70 -2.10 -0.77
C GLU A 100 16.00 -2.41 -0.04
N ASP A 101 16.21 -3.65 0.40
CA ASP A 101 17.45 -4.06 1.08
C ASP A 101 18.67 -3.92 0.22
N PHE A 102 18.56 -4.35 -1.04
CA PHE A 102 19.61 -4.15 -2.00
C PHE A 102 19.92 -2.65 -2.14
N MET A 103 18.91 -1.80 -2.37
CA MET A 103 19.13 -0.36 -2.54
C MET A 103 19.72 0.30 -1.28
N THR A 104 19.11 0.10 -0.12
CA THR A 104 19.49 0.75 1.14
C THR A 104 20.86 0.31 1.63
N LYS A 105 21.23 -0.96 1.45
CA LYS A 105 22.58 -1.43 1.75
C LYS A 105 23.65 -0.69 0.95
N HIS A 106 23.40 -0.37 -0.32
CA HIS A 106 24.35 0.38 -1.15
C HIS A 106 24.34 1.89 -0.87
N ILE A 107 23.17 2.46 -0.54
CA ILE A 107 23.02 3.90 -0.31
C ILE A 107 23.47 4.31 1.11
N PHE A 108 23.17 3.48 2.11
CA PHE A 108 23.34 3.81 3.53
C PHE A 108 24.27 2.84 4.28
N GLY A 109 24.71 1.75 3.66
CA GLY A 109 25.52 0.71 4.33
C GLY A 109 24.74 -0.15 5.33
N LYS A 110 23.42 0.04 5.43
CA LYS A 110 22.51 -0.70 6.34
C LYS A 110 21.13 -0.87 5.71
N THR A 111 20.34 -1.80 6.25
CA THR A 111 18.97 -2.09 5.80
C THR A 111 17.96 -1.69 6.88
N PRO A 112 16.73 -1.30 6.51
CA PRO A 112 15.65 -1.07 7.46
C PRO A 112 15.31 -2.33 8.25
N THR A 113 14.96 -2.18 9.53
CA THR A 113 14.39 -3.27 10.33
C THR A 113 12.89 -3.11 10.49
N VAL A 114 12.40 -1.87 10.45
CA VAL A 114 10.98 -1.53 10.46
C VAL A 114 10.46 -1.47 9.02
N ARG A 115 9.70 -2.49 8.64
CA ARG A 115 9.05 -2.65 7.32
C ARG A 115 7.58 -2.30 7.32
N GLY A 116 7.06 -2.01 8.49
CA GLY A 116 5.65 -1.86 8.71
C GLY A 116 5.37 -1.62 10.17
N ALA A 117 4.08 -1.61 10.49
CA ALA A 117 3.62 -1.55 11.86
C ALA A 117 2.26 -2.24 12.01
N VAL A 118 1.96 -2.62 13.24
CA VAL A 118 0.70 -3.27 13.62
C VAL A 118 0.19 -2.70 14.94
N VAL A 119 -1.12 -2.45 15.00
CA VAL A 119 -1.84 -2.00 16.19
C VAL A 119 -2.94 -3.02 16.50
N GLY A 120 -3.12 -3.33 17.77
CA GLY A 120 -4.15 -4.26 18.23
C GLY A 120 -3.71 -5.72 18.35
N GLU A 121 -4.68 -6.57 18.64
CA GLU A 121 -4.51 -8.00 18.85
C GLU A 121 -5.12 -8.78 17.69
N ARG A 122 -4.61 -10.01 17.46
CA ARG A 122 -5.01 -10.88 16.35
C ARG A 122 -6.53 -11.00 16.24
N GLY A 123 -7.07 -10.79 15.04
CA GLY A 123 -8.50 -10.75 14.74
C GLY A 123 -9.05 -9.32 14.66
N GLU A 124 -8.42 -8.34 15.33
CA GLU A 124 -8.81 -6.93 15.32
C GLU A 124 -7.68 -6.02 14.82
N ARG A 125 -6.56 -6.58 14.35
CA ARG A 125 -5.37 -5.78 14.03
C ARG A 125 -5.65 -4.82 12.87
N VAL A 126 -5.07 -3.63 12.98
CA VAL A 126 -4.81 -2.76 11.84
C VAL A 126 -3.31 -2.71 11.63
N TRP A 127 -2.86 -3.02 10.42
CA TRP A 127 -1.43 -3.05 10.10
C TRP A 127 -1.14 -2.55 8.70
N ALA A 128 0.10 -2.10 8.52
CA ALA A 128 0.59 -1.66 7.23
C ALA A 128 2.02 -2.17 7.00
N VAL A 129 2.35 -2.42 5.73
CA VAL A 129 3.72 -2.73 5.28
C VAL A 129 4.10 -1.70 4.22
N TRP A 130 5.35 -1.26 4.22
CA TRP A 130 5.87 -0.24 3.31
C TRP A 130 7.26 -0.58 2.78
N THR A 131 7.61 0.07 1.67
CA THR A 131 8.94 0.00 1.02
C THR A 131 9.42 1.39 0.65
N ARG A 132 10.74 1.62 0.63
CA ARG A 132 11.36 2.90 0.29
C ARG A 132 12.02 2.81 -1.08
N GLY A 133 11.60 3.69 -1.99
CA GLY A 133 12.20 3.89 -3.31
C GLY A 133 13.13 5.10 -3.32
N TYR A 134 14.31 4.96 -3.93
CA TYR A 134 15.34 6.01 -3.99
C TYR A 134 15.63 6.43 -5.44
N TYR A 135 14.60 6.80 -6.20
CA TYR A 135 14.76 7.12 -7.63
C TYR A 135 15.61 8.37 -7.86
N GLY A 136 15.55 9.34 -6.94
CA GLY A 136 16.40 10.54 -6.97
C GLY A 136 17.77 10.39 -6.29
N GLY A 137 17.97 9.29 -5.57
CA GLY A 137 19.17 9.04 -4.76
C GLY A 137 19.37 10.08 -3.65
N LEU A 138 20.61 10.21 -3.15
CA LEU A 138 20.92 11.16 -2.07
C LEU A 138 21.07 12.61 -2.54
N LYS A 139 21.23 12.84 -3.85
CA LYS A 139 21.43 14.17 -4.42
C LYS A 139 20.13 14.90 -4.74
N LYS A 140 19.06 14.14 -5.01
CA LYS A 140 17.73 14.65 -5.33
C LYS A 140 16.71 13.95 -4.43
N PRO A 141 16.74 14.21 -3.11
CA PRO A 141 15.88 13.51 -2.17
C PRO A 141 14.39 13.68 -2.48
N GLU A 142 14.00 14.73 -3.21
CA GLU A 142 12.64 14.94 -3.71
C GLU A 142 12.08 13.78 -4.54
N GLY A 143 12.96 12.96 -5.15
CA GLY A 143 12.57 11.75 -5.88
C GLY A 143 12.57 10.46 -5.05
N ASN A 144 12.74 10.55 -3.73
CA ASN A 144 12.70 9.40 -2.83
C ASN A 144 11.35 9.31 -2.13
N THR A 145 10.70 8.16 -2.23
CA THR A 145 9.33 7.98 -1.75
C THR A 145 9.21 6.67 -1.00
N MET A 146 8.56 6.72 0.16
CA MET A 146 8.14 5.52 0.87
C MET A 146 6.72 5.17 0.46
N HIS A 147 6.51 4.00 -0.13
CA HIS A 147 5.17 3.57 -0.51
C HIS A 147 4.63 2.59 0.52
N VAL A 148 3.40 2.82 0.98
CA VAL A 148 2.62 1.81 1.69
C VAL A 148 2.19 0.76 0.67
N LEU A 149 2.71 -0.46 0.83
CA LEU A 149 2.41 -1.60 -0.02
C LEU A 149 0.99 -2.13 0.25
N ARG A 150 0.65 -2.24 1.54
CA ARG A 150 -0.64 -2.72 2.04
C ARG A 150 -1.02 -1.98 3.32
N LEU A 151 -2.30 -1.68 3.46
CA LEU A 151 -2.95 -1.30 4.72
C LEU A 151 -4.14 -2.24 4.93
N VAL A 152 -4.19 -2.91 6.08
CA VAL A 152 -5.15 -3.99 6.36
C VAL A 152 -5.85 -3.72 7.67
N MET A 153 -7.16 -3.94 7.66
CA MET A 153 -8.01 -4.02 8.85
C MET A 153 -8.53 -5.46 8.93
N GLU A 154 -8.14 -6.22 9.94
CA GLU A 154 -8.52 -7.63 10.04
C GLU A 154 -10.02 -7.82 10.28
N ASN A 155 -10.65 -6.86 10.96
CA ASN A 155 -12.07 -6.81 11.14
C ASN A 155 -12.65 -5.55 10.46
N GLU A 156 -13.37 -5.76 9.36
CA GLU A 156 -14.05 -4.68 8.62
C GLU A 156 -15.11 -3.96 9.49
N ASN A 157 -15.58 -4.59 10.57
CA ASN A 157 -16.61 -4.05 11.46
C ASN A 157 -16.05 -3.35 12.71
N SER A 158 -14.74 -3.27 12.89
CA SER A 158 -14.15 -2.50 14.01
C SER A 158 -14.65 -1.05 13.96
N SER A 159 -14.79 -0.40 15.12
CA SER A 159 -15.34 0.96 15.17
C SER A 159 -14.43 1.97 14.46
N ASP A 160 -15.02 3.02 13.92
CA ASP A 160 -14.27 4.09 13.25
C ASP A 160 -13.28 4.76 14.20
N GLU A 161 -13.61 4.90 15.49
CA GLU A 161 -12.72 5.47 16.51
C GLU A 161 -11.46 4.60 16.70
N TYR A 162 -11.63 3.27 16.77
CA TYR A 162 -10.51 2.34 16.91
C TYR A 162 -9.63 2.36 15.67
N VAL A 163 -10.23 2.26 14.47
CA VAL A 163 -9.49 2.24 13.21
C VAL A 163 -8.77 3.57 12.99
N GLN A 164 -9.41 4.70 13.33
CA GLN A 164 -8.80 6.02 13.27
C GLN A 164 -7.56 6.11 14.16
N GLU A 165 -7.66 5.71 15.42
CA GLU A 165 -6.53 5.71 16.35
C GLU A 165 -5.39 4.80 15.84
N ALA A 166 -5.74 3.63 15.34
CA ALA A 166 -4.76 2.69 14.80
C ALA A 166 -4.06 3.24 13.56
N ILE A 167 -4.80 3.78 12.59
CA ILE A 167 -4.22 4.45 11.40
C ILE A 167 -3.32 5.61 11.83
N HIS A 168 -3.73 6.38 12.83
CA HIS A 168 -2.92 7.48 13.34
C HIS A 168 -1.57 6.99 13.85
N GLU A 169 -1.57 5.98 14.73
CA GLU A 169 -0.36 5.36 15.26
C GLU A 169 0.54 4.76 14.17
N LEU A 170 -0.04 4.07 13.18
CA LEU A 170 0.69 3.51 12.04
C LEU A 170 1.36 4.60 11.20
N LEU A 171 0.62 5.66 10.85
CA LEU A 171 1.13 6.75 10.03
C LEU A 171 2.13 7.63 10.79
N THR A 172 1.99 7.80 12.10
CA THR A 172 3.02 8.46 12.92
C THR A 172 4.34 7.70 12.84
N LEU A 173 4.32 6.37 13.00
CA LEU A 173 5.53 5.55 12.88
C LEU A 173 6.08 5.55 11.43
N ALA A 174 5.22 5.44 10.43
CA ALA A 174 5.62 5.53 9.02
C ALA A 174 6.32 6.88 8.71
N ARG A 175 5.79 8.00 9.23
CA ARG A 175 6.37 9.35 9.07
C ARG A 175 7.72 9.52 9.75
N ALA A 176 7.92 8.89 10.91
CA ALA A 176 9.21 8.82 11.56
C ALA A 176 10.22 7.98 10.76
N GLU A 177 9.80 6.83 10.25
CA GLU A 177 10.63 5.97 9.39
C GLU A 177 11.01 6.66 8.07
N ALA A 178 10.07 7.35 7.43
CA ALA A 178 10.36 8.12 6.23
C ALA A 178 11.42 9.20 6.49
N ALA A 179 11.34 9.89 7.64
CA ALA A 179 12.31 10.90 8.05
C ALA A 179 13.70 10.29 8.32
N GLU A 180 13.77 9.18 9.08
CA GLU A 180 15.03 8.48 9.36
C GLU A 180 15.72 8.03 8.07
N TRP A 181 14.93 7.53 7.12
CA TRP A 181 15.43 6.94 5.89
C TRP A 181 15.48 7.90 4.70
N LYS A 182 15.37 9.21 4.95
CA LYS A 182 15.48 10.28 3.93
C LYS A 182 14.54 10.10 2.74
N SER A 183 13.32 9.60 3.00
CA SER A 183 12.22 9.65 2.05
C SER A 183 11.56 11.02 2.12
N ASN A 184 11.26 11.61 0.97
CA ASN A 184 10.66 12.95 0.87
C ASN A 184 9.16 12.94 1.18
N ASN A 185 8.49 11.84 0.87
CA ASN A 185 7.07 11.65 1.14
C ASN A 185 6.75 10.18 1.36
N ILE A 186 5.53 9.96 1.86
CA ILE A 186 4.91 8.64 1.96
C ILE A 186 3.69 8.61 1.07
N GLU A 187 3.49 7.56 0.30
CA GLU A 187 2.31 7.39 -0.53
C GLU A 187 1.46 6.20 -0.10
N LEU A 188 0.17 6.44 0.14
CA LEU A 188 -0.86 5.40 0.28
C LEU A 188 -1.75 5.42 -0.97
N TRP A 189 -1.65 4.38 -1.80
CA TRP A 189 -2.36 4.29 -3.08
C TRP A 189 -3.83 3.91 -2.90
N ASN A 190 -4.71 4.60 -3.62
CA ASN A 190 -6.14 4.30 -3.76
C ASN A 190 -6.86 3.88 -2.46
N PRO A 191 -6.68 4.57 -1.32
CA PRO A 191 -7.40 4.24 -0.09
C PRO A 191 -8.90 4.43 -0.29
N ASP A 192 -9.70 3.49 0.24
CA ASP A 192 -11.15 3.59 0.15
C ASP A 192 -11.70 4.83 0.90
N SER A 193 -12.97 5.15 0.65
CA SER A 193 -13.61 6.34 1.23
C SER A 193 -13.61 6.34 2.76
N ARG A 194 -13.69 5.16 3.40
CA ARG A 194 -13.68 5.06 4.86
C ARG A 194 -12.29 5.42 5.37
N VAL A 195 -11.25 4.78 4.85
CA VAL A 195 -9.86 5.04 5.23
C VAL A 195 -9.50 6.52 5.02
N ARG A 196 -9.86 7.10 3.86
CA ARG A 196 -9.66 8.54 3.59
C ARG A 196 -10.33 9.42 4.63
N GLY A 197 -11.60 9.15 4.95
CA GLY A 197 -12.34 9.92 5.95
C GLY A 197 -11.75 9.82 7.36
N LEU A 198 -11.22 8.65 7.74
CA LEU A 198 -10.57 8.46 9.05
C LEU A 198 -9.23 9.19 9.14
N ILE A 199 -8.43 9.18 8.06
CA ILE A 199 -7.17 9.92 7.98
C ILE A 199 -7.42 11.43 8.09
N GLU A 200 -8.41 11.95 7.37
CA GLU A 200 -8.82 13.36 7.45
C GLU A 200 -9.21 13.74 8.88
N LYS A 201 -10.10 12.96 9.50
CA LYS A 201 -10.53 13.19 10.88
C LYS A 201 -9.38 13.07 11.89
N ALA A 202 -8.35 12.27 11.61
CA ALA A 202 -7.18 12.11 12.47
C ALA A 202 -6.26 13.35 12.45
N GLY A 203 -6.49 14.31 11.54
CA GLY A 203 -5.74 15.56 11.48
C GLY A 203 -4.28 15.37 11.05
N ILE A 204 -3.97 14.26 10.36
CA ILE A 204 -2.63 14.01 9.84
C ILE A 204 -2.43 14.89 8.61
N PRO A 205 -1.36 15.71 8.54
CA PRO A 205 -1.06 16.49 7.34
C PRO A 205 -0.87 15.57 6.13
N HIS A 206 -1.65 15.79 5.08
CA HIS A 206 -1.57 15.02 3.85
C HIS A 206 -2.14 15.78 2.65
N GLU A 207 -1.80 15.31 1.46
CA GLU A 207 -2.33 15.81 0.19
C GLU A 207 -2.97 14.64 -0.57
N PHE A 208 -4.13 14.86 -1.19
CA PHE A 208 -4.71 13.91 -2.13
C PHE A 208 -4.26 14.24 -3.55
N VAL A 209 -3.64 13.28 -4.22
CA VAL A 209 -3.04 13.46 -5.54
C VAL A 209 -3.63 12.45 -6.52
N GLU A 210 -4.22 12.95 -7.59
CA GLU A 210 -4.62 12.15 -8.75
C GLU A 210 -3.51 12.16 -9.80
N ARG A 211 -3.03 10.97 -10.19
CA ARG A 211 -1.98 10.82 -11.21
C ARG A 211 -2.63 10.80 -12.59
N GLU A 212 -2.08 11.60 -13.51
CA GLU A 212 -2.52 11.68 -14.91
C GLU A 212 -1.51 11.11 -15.91
N THR A 213 -0.23 11.08 -15.54
CA THR A 213 0.88 10.73 -16.44
C THR A 213 1.60 9.47 -15.99
N ASP A 214 2.07 9.44 -14.75
CA ASP A 214 3.02 8.42 -14.29
C ASP A 214 2.34 7.34 -13.46
N SER A 215 2.79 6.09 -13.64
CA SER A 215 2.31 4.92 -12.92
C SER A 215 0.78 4.78 -12.90
N ILE A 216 0.16 4.96 -14.07
CA ILE A 216 -1.29 4.77 -14.25
C ILE A 216 -1.61 3.28 -14.25
N ALA A 217 -2.28 2.83 -13.19
CA ALA A 217 -2.74 1.45 -13.06
C ALA A 217 -3.75 1.13 -14.16
N SER A 218 -3.39 0.17 -15.02
CA SER A 218 -4.20 -0.20 -16.18
C SER A 218 -4.37 -1.71 -16.23
N LEU A 219 -5.58 -2.18 -16.50
CA LEU A 219 -5.94 -3.59 -16.51
C LEU A 219 -6.59 -3.98 -17.83
N MET A 220 -6.15 -5.10 -18.38
CA MET A 220 -6.78 -5.76 -19.52
C MET A 220 -7.42 -7.04 -19.04
N PHE A 221 -8.74 -7.13 -19.16
CA PHE A 221 -9.49 -8.34 -18.82
C PHE A 221 -9.67 -9.21 -20.06
N TYR A 222 -9.44 -10.51 -19.92
CA TYR A 222 -9.58 -11.47 -21.03
C TYR A 222 -10.93 -12.22 -21.02
N GLY A 223 -11.78 -11.95 -20.02
CA GLY A 223 -13.16 -12.42 -19.99
C GLY A 223 -14.15 -11.38 -20.52
N ASP A 224 -15.44 -11.68 -20.34
CA ASP A 224 -16.52 -10.80 -20.78
C ASP A 224 -17.03 -9.89 -19.64
N GLY A 225 -17.37 -8.66 -19.99
CA GLY A 225 -18.00 -7.70 -19.09
C GLY A 225 -17.02 -6.83 -18.30
N ASP A 226 -17.60 -6.02 -17.40
CA ASP A 226 -16.85 -5.05 -16.61
C ASP A 226 -16.15 -5.69 -15.41
N VAL A 227 -15.00 -5.13 -15.07
CA VAL A 227 -14.18 -5.57 -13.95
C VAL A 227 -14.09 -4.52 -12.86
N GLU A 228 -14.27 -4.95 -11.62
CA GLU A 228 -13.88 -4.23 -10.41
C GLU A 228 -12.49 -4.76 -9.97
N TRP A 229 -11.49 -3.88 -9.98
CA TRP A 229 -10.16 -4.19 -9.47
C TRP A 229 -10.10 -3.92 -7.96
N VAL A 230 -10.10 -5.00 -7.19
CA VAL A 230 -10.00 -4.99 -5.73
C VAL A 230 -8.51 -4.94 -5.33
N LEU A 231 -8.18 -4.09 -4.37
CA LEU A 231 -6.79 -3.84 -3.91
C LEU A 231 -5.84 -3.40 -5.04
N ASN A 232 -6.24 -2.38 -5.81
CA ASN A 232 -5.32 -1.66 -6.70
C ASN A 232 -4.37 -0.77 -5.87
N GLU A 233 -3.44 -1.39 -5.15
CA GLU A 233 -2.48 -0.73 -4.26
C GLU A 233 -1.05 -0.98 -4.74
N LYS A 234 -0.06 -0.35 -4.09
CA LYS A 234 1.33 -0.34 -4.58
C LYS A 234 1.97 -1.74 -4.65
N PHE A 235 1.56 -2.71 -3.83
CA PHE A 235 2.15 -4.06 -3.88
C PHE A 235 2.08 -4.72 -5.26
N GLY A 236 1.07 -4.38 -6.08
CA GLY A 236 0.93 -4.91 -7.44
C GLY A 236 1.91 -4.33 -8.46
N TRP A 237 2.63 -3.25 -8.10
CA TRP A 237 3.65 -2.61 -8.94
C TRP A 237 4.98 -3.37 -8.82
N CYS A 238 5.11 -4.52 -9.50
CA CYS A 238 6.30 -5.37 -9.43
C CYS A 238 7.25 -5.17 -10.61
#